data_AF-A0A7D4UJ78-F1
#
_entry.id   AF-A0A7D4UJ78-F1
#
_cell.length_a   1.000
_cell.length_b   1.000
_cell.length_c   1.000
_cell.angle_alpha   90.00
_cell.angle_beta   90.00
_cell.angle_gamma   90.00
#
_symmetry.space_group_name_H-M   'P 1'
#
loop_
_entity.id
_entity.type
_entity.pdbx_description
1 polymer ?
#
loop_
_entity_poly.entity_id
_entity_poly.type
_entity_poly.pdbx_seq_one_letter_code
_entity_poly.pdbx_strand_id
1 'polypeptide(L)'
;MDDEVFEDYDRELELALYREYRDVVGQFQYVIETERRFYLANEVNVVRRDTEHDFYFEISMTDVWVWDIYRADRFVKAVRVLTFKDVNVEELTRRDFQLPEELSLDS
;
A
#
# COMPACT_ATOMS: atom_id res chain seq x y z
N MET A 1 16.16 -10.92 -29.03
CA MET A 1 14.80 -10.67 -29.56
C MET A 1 13.77 -11.07 -28.53
N ASP A 2 13.81 -12.28 -27.95
CA ASP A 2 12.92 -12.60 -26.82
C ASP A 2 13.26 -11.80 -25.55
N ASP A 3 14.54 -11.73 -25.16
CA ASP A 3 14.95 -11.01 -23.94
C ASP A 3 14.55 -9.53 -23.95
N GLU A 4 14.68 -8.85 -25.09
CA GLU A 4 14.29 -7.44 -25.28
C GLU A 4 12.78 -7.23 -25.13
N VAL A 5 11.97 -8.18 -25.61
CA VAL A 5 10.50 -8.13 -25.50
C VAL A 5 10.04 -8.39 -24.07
N PHE A 6 10.70 -9.31 -23.36
CA PHE A 6 10.43 -9.55 -21.94
C PHE A 6 10.82 -8.33 -21.09
N GLU A 7 11.96 -7.70 -21.37
CA GLU A 7 12.41 -6.48 -20.68
C GLU A 7 11.45 -5.30 -20.88
N ASP A 8 10.92 -5.11 -22.09
CA ASP A 8 9.95 -4.05 -22.36
C ASP A 8 8.60 -4.33 -21.70
N TYR A 9 8.15 -5.60 -21.68
CA TYR A 9 6.92 -6.00 -21.00
C TYR A 9 6.98 -5.77 -19.49
N ASP A 10 8.08 -6.16 -18.83
CA ASP A 10 8.25 -5.94 -17.39
C ASP A 10 8.28 -4.44 -17.06
N ARG A 11 8.95 -3.64 -17.90
CA ARG A 11 8.98 -2.18 -17.74
C ARG A 11 7.60 -1.53 -17.86
N GLU A 12 6.76 -2.02 -18.78
CA GLU A 12 5.39 -1.54 -18.91
C GLU A 12 4.54 -1.85 -17.68
N LEU A 13 4.69 -3.05 -17.10
CA LEU A 13 4.00 -3.44 -15.87
C LEU A 13 4.43 -2.60 -14.67
N GLU A 14 5.73 -2.34 -14.52
CA GLU A 14 6.25 -1.47 -13.46
C GLU A 14 5.73 -0.03 -13.61
N LEU A 15 5.74 0.51 -14.83
CA LEU A 15 5.23 1.85 -15.11
C LEU A 15 3.73 1.95 -14.81
N ALA A 16 2.95 0.92 -15.16
CA ALA A 16 1.54 0.85 -14.85
C ALA A 16 1.29 0.83 -13.34
N LEU A 17 2.06 0.02 -12.58
CA LEU A 17 1.96 -0.03 -11.13
C LEU A 17 2.28 1.33 -10.48
N TYR A 18 3.33 2.01 -10.95
CA TYR A 18 3.71 3.32 -10.42
C TYR A 18 2.65 4.40 -10.70
N ARG A 19 2.03 4.37 -11.88
CA ARG A 19 0.93 5.28 -12.22
C ARG A 19 -0.27 5.06 -11.32
N GLU A 20 -0.71 3.81 -11.16
CA GLU A 20 -1.82 3.49 -10.27
C GLU A 20 -1.54 3.94 -8.84
N TYR A 21 -0.34 3.65 -8.31
CA TYR A 21 0.06 4.15 -6.99
C TYR A 21 -0.10 5.66 -6.87
N ARG A 22 0.41 6.43 -7.85
CA ARG A 22 0.29 7.89 -7.85
C ARG A 22 -1.15 8.38 -7.83
N ASP A 23 -2.07 7.65 -8.46
CA ASP A 23 -3.47 8.02 -8.55
C ASP A 23 -4.25 7.70 -7.27
N VAL A 24 -3.82 6.66 -6.53
CA VAL A 24 -4.59 6.12 -5.39
C VAL A 24 -3.99 6.49 -4.03
N VAL A 25 -2.70 6.82 -3.95
CA VAL A 25 -1.99 7.07 -2.67
C VAL A 25 -2.68 8.13 -1.80
N GLY A 26 -3.27 9.16 -2.40
CA GLY A 26 -4.00 10.21 -1.67
C GLY A 26 -5.32 9.76 -1.04
N GLN A 27 -5.80 8.54 -1.34
CA GLN A 27 -7.04 7.96 -0.80
C GLN A 27 -6.81 7.12 0.46
N PHE A 28 -5.56 6.89 0.84
CA PHE A 28 -5.18 6.05 1.97
C PHE A 28 -4.60 6.86 3.12
N GLN A 29 -4.75 6.35 4.35
CA GLN A 29 -4.26 6.99 5.56
C GLN A 29 -2.87 6.51 5.98
N TYR A 30 -2.53 5.27 5.65
CA TYR A 30 -1.30 4.64 6.13
C TYR A 30 -0.49 4.02 4.99
N VAL A 31 0.82 4.13 5.12
CA VAL A 31 1.80 3.28 4.43
C VAL A 31 2.26 2.22 5.42
N ILE A 32 2.26 0.96 5.00
CA ILE A 32 2.73 -0.17 5.80
C ILE A 32 3.77 -0.94 5.00
N GLU A 33 4.98 -1.06 5.55
CA GLU A 33 6.04 -1.87 4.96
C GLU A 33 6.37 -3.06 5.86
N THR A 34 6.50 -4.20 5.22
CA THR A 34 6.91 -5.47 5.81
C THR A 34 8.07 -6.02 5.01
N GLU A 35 8.78 -7.04 5.51
CA GLU A 35 9.91 -7.64 4.80
C GLU A 35 9.59 -8.08 3.35
N ARG A 36 8.32 -8.39 3.05
CA ARG A 36 7.90 -8.94 1.75
C ARG A 36 7.16 -7.95 0.86
N ARG A 37 6.46 -6.97 1.45
CA ARG A 37 5.43 -6.19 0.77
C ARG A 37 5.24 -4.81 1.37
N PHE A 38 4.86 -3.90 0.47
CA PHE A 38 4.36 -2.57 0.75
C PHE A 38 2.85 -2.54 0.57
N TYR A 39 2.17 -1.84 1.47
CA TYR A 39 0.72 -1.66 1.48
C TYR A 39 0.37 -0.20 1.68
N LEU A 40 -0.74 0.20 1.08
CA LEU A 40 -1.52 1.34 1.53
C LEU A 40 -2.77 0.81 2.22
N ALA A 41 -3.16 1.41 3.34
CA ALA A 41 -4.40 1.02 4.03
C ALA A 41 -5.10 2.22 4.68
N ASN A 42 -6.41 2.12 4.86
CA ASN A 42 -7.18 3.12 5.60
C ASN A 42 -7.27 2.81 7.10
N GLU A 43 -7.12 1.55 7.48
CA GLU A 43 -6.98 1.14 8.88
C GLU A 43 -5.83 0.15 9.03
N VAL A 44 -5.08 0.28 10.12
CA VAL A 44 -4.02 -0.66 10.49
C VAL A 44 -4.05 -0.89 11.99
N ASN A 45 -3.88 -2.14 12.39
CA ASN A 45 -3.69 -2.53 13.79
C ASN A 45 -2.52 -3.51 13.88
N VAL A 46 -1.56 -3.21 14.76
CA VAL A 46 -0.39 -4.06 15.02
C VAL A 46 -0.46 -4.58 16.45
N VAL A 47 -0.45 -5.90 16.59
CA VAL A 47 -0.52 -6.58 17.88
C VAL A 47 0.70 -7.48 18.03
N ARG A 48 1.45 -7.31 19.11
CA ARG A 48 2.46 -8.30 19.53
C ARG A 48 1.74 -9.51 20.11
N ARG A 49 2.10 -10.70 19.63
CA ARG A 49 1.62 -11.99 20.12
C ARG A 49 2.78 -12.74 20.77
N ASP A 50 2.66 -12.97 22.07
CA ASP A 50 3.61 -13.77 22.82
C ASP A 50 3.31 -15.27 22.65
N THR A 51 4.37 -16.06 22.54
CA THR A 51 4.36 -17.52 22.55
C THR A 51 5.22 -18.02 23.70
N GLU A 52 5.32 -19.34 23.90
CA GLU A 52 6.09 -19.92 25.02
C GLU A 52 7.58 -19.54 25.01
N HIS A 53 8.17 -19.33 23.83
CA HIS A 53 9.61 -19.11 23.67
C HIS A 53 9.98 -17.90 22.80
N ASP A 54 9.01 -17.24 22.17
CA ASP A 54 9.25 -16.14 21.23
C ASP A 54 8.00 -15.24 21.11
N PHE A 55 8.05 -14.23 20.24
CA PHE A 55 6.91 -13.40 19.88
C PHE A 55 6.88 -13.11 18.37
N TYR A 56 5.71 -12.74 17.85
CA TYR A 56 5.57 -12.21 16.51
C TYR A 56 4.61 -11.01 16.51
N PHE A 57 4.61 -10.25 15.42
CA PHE A 57 3.64 -9.20 15.17
C PHE A 57 2.55 -9.70 14.24
N GLU A 58 1.30 -9.53 14.66
CA GLU A 58 0.12 -9.68 13.83
C GLU A 58 -0.34 -8.30 13.38
N ILE A 59 -0.37 -8.09 12.07
CA ILE A 59 -0.83 -6.85 11.45
C ILE A 59 -2.15 -7.14 10.75
N SER A 60 -3.19 -6.40 11.10
CA SER A 60 -4.47 -6.41 10.41
C SER A 60 -4.69 -5.07 9.73
N MET A 61 -5.03 -5.10 8.45
CA MET A 61 -5.29 -3.93 7.63
C MET A 61 -6.66 -4.04 6.95
N THR A 62 -7.37 -2.93 6.85
CA THR A 62 -8.68 -2.83 6.18
C THR A 62 -8.60 -1.80 5.05
N ASP A 63 -9.31 -2.08 3.95
CA ASP A 63 -9.34 -1.26 2.74
C ASP A 63 -7.92 -0.98 2.24
N VAL A 64 -7.38 -1.99 1.56
CA VAL A 64 -5.94 -2.14 1.34
C VAL A 64 -5.63 -2.15 -0.14
N TRP A 65 -4.61 -1.40 -0.52
CA TRP A 65 -3.96 -1.54 -1.81
C TRP A 65 -2.58 -2.18 -1.63
N VAL A 66 -2.24 -3.16 -2.46
CA VAL A 66 -0.98 -3.92 -2.36
C VAL A 66 -0.04 -3.58 -3.51
N TRP A 67 1.20 -3.20 -3.20
CA TRP A 67 2.24 -3.03 -4.22
C TRP A 67 2.74 -4.40 -4.71
N ASP A 68 2.07 -4.94 -5.73
CA ASP A 68 2.38 -6.25 -6.32
C ASP A 68 2.16 -6.21 -7.84
N ILE A 69 3.25 -6.29 -8.62
CA ILE A 69 3.22 -6.24 -10.09
C ILE A 69 2.48 -7.44 -10.71
N TYR A 70 2.40 -8.57 -10.00
CA TYR A 70 1.82 -9.80 -10.51
C TYR A 70 0.32 -9.92 -10.23
N ARG A 71 -0.28 -8.93 -9.57
CA ARG A 71 -1.72 -8.91 -9.27
C ARG A 71 -2.48 -8.12 -10.32
N ALA A 72 -3.55 -8.73 -10.84
CA ALA A 72 -4.53 -8.05 -11.68
C ALA A 72 -5.42 -7.10 -10.86
N ASP A 73 -5.77 -7.48 -9.62
CA ASP A 73 -6.50 -6.63 -8.68
C ASP A 73 -5.65 -6.42 -7.42
N ARG A 74 -5.34 -5.16 -7.14
CA ARG A 74 -4.53 -4.74 -6.01
C ARG A 74 -5.35 -4.24 -4.83
N PHE A 75 -6.65 -3.99 -5.02
CA PHE A 75 -7.55 -3.58 -3.95
C PHE A 75 -8.14 -4.80 -3.27
N VAL A 76 -7.88 -4.93 -1.98
CA VAL A 76 -8.39 -6.02 -1.17
C VAL A 76 -9.04 -5.47 0.08
N LYS A 77 -10.17 -6.08 0.44
CA LYS A 77 -10.96 -5.64 1.60
C LYS A 77 -10.18 -5.68 2.91
N ALA A 78 -9.35 -6.71 3.09
CA ALA A 78 -8.57 -6.89 4.30
C ALA A 78 -7.29 -7.68 4.02
N VAL A 79 -6.22 -7.37 4.74
CA VAL A 79 -4.96 -8.13 4.75
C VAL A 79 -4.59 -8.44 6.18
N ARG A 80 -4.10 -9.66 6.40
CA ARG A 80 -3.48 -10.06 7.66
C ARG A 80 -2.06 -10.56 7.40
N VAL A 81 -1.09 -9.99 8.09
CA VAL A 81 0.33 -10.38 8.04
C VAL A 81 0.76 -10.87 9.41
N LEU A 82 1.50 -11.98 9.45
CA LEU A 82 2.17 -12.49 10.65
C LEU A 82 3.67 -12.46 10.36
N THR A 83 4.45 -11.75 11.19
CA THR A 83 5.89 -11.59 10.95
C THR A 83 6.68 -11.57 12.25
N PHE A 84 7.90 -12.11 12.19
CA PHE A 84 8.91 -12.01 13.25
C PHE A 84 9.91 -10.88 12.96
N LYS A 85 9.70 -10.13 11.87
CA LYS A 85 10.51 -8.99 11.46
C LYS A 85 9.87 -7.67 11.86
N ASP A 86 10.62 -6.61 11.63
CA ASP A 86 10.13 -5.24 11.71
C ASP A 86 8.98 -5.00 10.73
N VAL A 87 8.14 -4.05 11.13
CA VAL A 87 7.06 -3.50 10.35
C VAL A 87 7.15 -2.00 10.51
N ASN A 88 7.22 -1.29 9.39
CA ASN A 88 7.12 0.16 9.39
C ASN A 88 5.67 0.54 9.14
N VAL A 89 5.13 1.45 9.95
CA VAL A 89 3.77 1.99 9.80
C VAL A 89 3.88 3.51 9.86
N GLU A 90 3.56 4.15 8.74
CA GLU A 90 3.58 5.60 8.60
C GLU A 90 2.17 6.12 8.35
N GLU A 91 1.75 7.11 9.13
CA GLU A 91 0.55 7.87 8.84
C GLU A 91 0.87 8.95 7.81
N LEU A 92 0.17 8.90 6.68
CA LEU A 92 0.34 9.87 5.61
C LEU A 92 -0.25 11.21 6.03
N THR A 93 0.54 12.28 5.93
CA THR A 93 -0.01 13.63 6.00
C THR A 93 -0.99 13.80 4.85
N ARG A 94 -2.29 13.91 5.15
CA ARG A 94 -3.27 14.38 4.17
C ARG A 94 -2.78 15.73 3.70
N ARG A 95 -2.35 15.84 2.43
CA ARG A 95 -2.43 17.13 1.76
C ARG A 95 -3.90 17.42 1.73
N ASP A 96 -4.37 18.26 2.66
CA ASP A 96 -5.73 18.77 2.61
C ASP A 96 -5.96 19.19 1.16
N PHE A 97 -6.91 18.52 0.52
CA PHE A 97 -7.37 18.88 -0.81
C PHE A 97 -7.98 20.27 -0.64
N GLN A 98 -7.16 21.32 -0.71
CA GLN A 98 -7.67 22.66 -0.88
C GLN A 98 -8.38 22.61 -2.23
N LEU A 99 -9.72 22.68 -2.21
CA LEU A 99 -10.45 22.96 -3.43
C LEU A 99 -9.78 24.19 -4.04
N PRO A 100 -9.37 24.15 -5.33
CA PRO A 100 -8.95 25.37 -6.01
C PRO A 100 -10.03 26.42 -5.77
N GLU A 101 -9.66 27.62 -5.31
CA GLU A 101 -10.61 28.73 -5.03
C GLU A 101 -11.49 29.05 -6.26
N GLU A 102 -11.05 28.66 -7.46
CA GLU A 102 -11.81 28.76 -8.72
C GLU A 102 -13.09 27.90 -8.75
N LEU A 103 -13.26 26.95 -7.83
CA LEU A 103 -14.40 26.02 -7.73
C LEU A 103 -15.22 26.20 -6.44
N SER A 104 -14.90 27.16 -5.56
CA SER A 104 -15.75 27.48 -4.41
C SER A 104 -16.98 28.27 -4.87
N LEU A 105 -18.15 27.62 -4.86
CA LEU A 105 -19.44 28.27 -5.11
C LEU A 105 -19.92 28.97 -3.84
N ASP A 106 -19.24 30.05 -3.46
CA ASP A 106 -19.81 31.03 -2.53
C ASP A 106 -20.17 32.30 -3.33
N SER A 107 -21.43 32.72 -3.18
CA SER A 107 -22.09 33.84 -3.87
C SER A 107 -21.67 35.21 -3.35
#